data_AF-A0A446BKM2-F1
#
_entry.id   AF-A0A446BKM2-F1
#
_cell.length_a   1.000
_cell.length_b   1.000
_cell.length_c   1.000
_cell.angle_alpha   90.00
_cell.angle_beta   90.00
_cell.angle_gamma   90.00
#
_symmetry.space_group_name_H-M   'P 1'
#
loop_
_entity.id
_entity.type
_entity.pdbx_description
1 polymer ?
#
loop_
_entity_poly.entity_id
_entity_poly.type
_entity_poly.pdbx_seq_one_letter_code
_entity_poly.pdbx_strand_id
1 'polypeptide(L)'
;MADEGDIPQEVPASEDYAAEQENVLRGHKAAISNPQVSEQAKERSKKVLESMDEPYDPSQASHGTAGEQQQKDPGNVARGLKASISNPGVSEEAKQKAREKLGGLGGE
;
A
#
# COMPACT_ATOMS: atom_id res chain seq x y z
N MET A 1 14.35 -18.52 -43.29
CA MET A 1 13.09 -17.84 -42.94
C MET A 1 12.65 -18.47 -41.64
N ALA A 2 12.99 -17.86 -40.50
CA ALA A 2 12.54 -18.37 -39.20
C ALA A 2 11.08 -17.95 -39.05
N ASP A 3 10.20 -18.94 -38.88
CA ASP A 3 8.77 -18.77 -38.69
C ASP A 3 8.56 -18.23 -37.27
N GLU A 4 8.42 -16.91 -37.16
CA GLU A 4 8.23 -16.17 -35.91
C GLU A 4 6.74 -16.21 -35.54
N GLY A 5 6.24 -17.43 -35.33
CA GLY A 5 4.82 -17.73 -35.22
C GLY A 5 4.51 -18.69 -34.09
N ASP A 6 4.89 -18.37 -32.84
CA ASP A 6 4.16 -18.82 -31.64
C ASP A 6 4.64 -18.03 -30.40
N ILE A 7 4.32 -16.74 -30.33
CA ILE A 7 4.22 -16.09 -29.02
C ILE A 7 2.78 -16.29 -28.54
N PRO A 8 2.54 -17.03 -27.43
CA PRO A 8 1.20 -17.13 -26.88
C PRO A 8 0.76 -15.74 -26.42
N GLN A 9 -0.13 -15.11 -27.18
CA GLN A 9 -0.70 -13.80 -26.90
C GLN A 9 -1.88 -13.90 -25.92
N GLU A 10 -1.77 -14.76 -24.92
CA GLU A 10 -2.82 -14.94 -23.91
C GLU A 10 -2.31 -14.43 -22.57
N VAL A 11 -2.44 -13.10 -22.39
CA VAL A 11 -2.60 -12.55 -21.04
C VAL A 11 -3.95 -13.03 -20.52
N PRO A 12 -4.03 -13.71 -19.35
CA PRO A 12 -5.28 -14.26 -18.86
C PRO A 12 -6.32 -13.14 -18.69
N ALA A 13 -7.43 -13.28 -19.43
CA ALA A 13 -8.53 -12.34 -19.42
C ALA A 13 -9.34 -12.48 -18.14
N SER A 14 -9.39 -11.42 -17.33
CA SER A 14 -10.58 -10.88 -16.62
C SER A 14 -10.38 -10.48 -15.15
N GLU A 15 -9.47 -11.11 -14.39
CA GLU A 15 -9.29 -10.78 -12.97
C GLU A 15 -8.19 -9.73 -12.73
N ASP A 16 -7.14 -9.72 -13.55
CA ASP A 16 -6.00 -8.80 -13.38
C ASP A 16 -6.30 -7.36 -13.86
N TYR A 17 -7.22 -7.21 -14.81
CA TYR A 17 -7.60 -5.89 -15.35
C TYR A 17 -8.28 -4.98 -14.31
N ALA A 18 -9.04 -5.54 -13.37
CA ALA A 18 -9.67 -4.77 -12.31
C ALA A 18 -8.64 -4.28 -11.27
N ALA A 19 -7.69 -5.16 -10.92
CA ALA A 19 -6.58 -4.81 -10.04
C ALA A 19 -5.66 -3.77 -10.69
N GLU A 20 -5.41 -3.87 -11.99
CA GLU A 20 -4.65 -2.87 -12.75
C GLU A 20 -5.34 -1.50 -12.71
N GLN A 21 -6.67 -1.43 -12.90
CA GLN A 21 -7.39 -0.17 -12.80
C GLN A 21 -7.33 0.43 -11.40
N GLU A 22 -7.51 -0.36 -10.34
CA GLU A 22 -7.38 0.14 -8.96
C GLU A 22 -5.96 0.63 -8.66
N ASN A 23 -4.94 -0.09 -9.13
CA ASN A 23 -3.54 0.28 -8.97
C ASN A 23 -3.20 1.58 -9.73
N VAL A 24 -3.77 1.77 -10.92
CA VAL A 24 -3.63 3.00 -11.73
C VAL A 24 -4.29 4.18 -11.02
N LEU A 25 -5.51 4.02 -10.50
CA LEU A 25 -6.21 5.05 -9.71
C LEU A 25 -5.40 5.44 -8.47
N ARG A 26 -4.90 4.44 -7.72
CA ARG A 26 -4.04 4.64 -6.55
C ARG A 26 -2.76 5.40 -6.91
N GLY A 27 -2.14 5.07 -8.03
CA GLY A 27 -0.95 5.75 -8.54
C GLY A 27 -1.21 7.23 -8.86
N HIS A 28 -2.32 7.54 -9.53
CA HIS A 28 -2.71 8.92 -9.80
C HIS A 28 -3.04 9.71 -8.53
N LYS A 29 -3.71 9.09 -7.56
CA LYS A 29 -3.98 9.70 -6.25
C LYS A 29 -2.67 10.02 -5.51
N ALA A 30 -1.71 9.10 -5.52
CA ALA A 30 -0.38 9.31 -4.94
C ALA A 30 0.39 10.45 -5.64
N ALA A 31 0.31 10.52 -6.97
CA ALA A 31 0.96 11.58 -7.74
C ALA A 31 0.43 12.97 -7.37
N ILE A 32 -0.86 13.11 -7.07
CA ILE A 32 -1.47 14.38 -6.67
C ILE A 32 -1.01 14.81 -5.27
N SER A 33 -0.86 13.86 -4.34
CA SER A 33 -0.40 14.14 -2.98
C SER A 33 1.11 14.36 -2.86
N ASN A 34 1.90 13.97 -3.86
CA ASN A 34 3.35 14.04 -3.80
C ASN A 34 3.84 15.49 -4.06
N PRO A 35 4.54 16.14 -3.11
CA PRO A 35 5.06 17.50 -3.30
C PRO A 35 6.17 17.60 -4.35
N GLN A 36 6.82 16.49 -4.69
CA GLN A 36 7.87 16.45 -5.73
C GLN A 36 7.29 16.42 -7.16
N VAL A 37 5.99 16.20 -7.31
CA VAL A 37 5.31 16.16 -8.62
C VAL A 37 4.91 17.58 -9.03
N SER A 38 5.06 17.89 -10.32
CA SER A 38 4.70 19.21 -10.88
C SER A 38 3.19 19.43 -10.91
N GLU A 39 2.77 20.70 -10.80
CA GLU A 39 1.34 21.06 -10.80
C GLU A 39 0.62 20.60 -12.08
N GLN A 40 1.27 20.70 -13.25
CA GLN A 40 0.70 20.19 -14.50
C GLN A 40 0.48 18.67 -14.48
N ALA A 41 1.39 17.90 -13.87
CA ALA A 41 1.25 16.46 -13.74
C ALA A 41 0.14 16.06 -12.75
N LYS A 42 -0.04 16.85 -11.68
CA LYS A 42 -1.16 16.68 -10.73
C LYS A 42 -2.50 16.98 -11.41
N GLU A 43 -2.60 18.06 -12.19
CA GLU A 43 -3.82 18.41 -12.91
C GLU A 43 -4.22 17.31 -13.91
N ARG A 44 -3.25 16.78 -14.67
CA ARG A 44 -3.48 15.63 -15.55
C ARG A 44 -3.98 14.42 -14.77
N SER A 45 -3.38 14.12 -13.62
CA SER A 45 -3.79 12.99 -12.78
C SER A 45 -5.21 13.18 -12.22
N LYS A 46 -5.59 14.41 -11.83
CA LYS A 46 -6.96 14.74 -11.40
C LYS A 46 -7.98 14.50 -12.52
N LYS A 47 -7.67 14.95 -13.74
CA LYS A 47 -8.56 14.78 -14.90
C LYS A 47 -8.79 13.31 -15.24
N VAL A 48 -7.76 12.48 -15.09
CA VAL A 48 -7.86 11.02 -15.27
C VAL A 48 -8.79 10.42 -14.21
N LEU A 49 -8.61 10.74 -12.93
CA LEU A 49 -9.50 10.27 -11.85
C LEU A 49 -10.97 10.68 -12.06
N GLU A 50 -11.20 11.93 -12.46
CA GLU A 50 -12.55 12.45 -12.77
C GLU A 50 -13.19 11.73 -13.97
N SER A 51 -12.39 11.35 -14.98
CA SER A 51 -12.87 10.62 -16.15
C SER A 51 -13.22 9.16 -15.84
N MET A 52 -12.69 8.62 -14.74
CA MET A 52 -12.93 7.26 -14.26
C MET A 52 -14.03 7.20 -13.18
N ASP A 53 -14.82 8.27 -13.03
CA ASP A 53 -15.90 8.44 -12.05
C ASP A 53 -15.44 8.34 -10.57
N GLU A 54 -14.13 8.41 -10.31
CA GLU A 54 -13.59 8.50 -8.95
C GLU A 54 -13.18 9.95 -8.67
N PRO A 55 -14.06 10.80 -8.10
CA PRO A 55 -13.70 12.17 -7.78
C PRO A 55 -12.50 12.17 -6.83
N TYR A 56 -11.45 12.91 -7.20
CA TYR A 56 -10.26 13.06 -6.36
C TYR A 56 -10.66 13.75 -5.05
N ASP A 57 -10.76 12.96 -3.99
CA ASP A 57 -11.00 13.45 -2.64
C ASP A 57 -9.66 13.55 -1.88
N PRO A 58 -9.19 14.76 -1.53
CA PRO A 58 -7.93 14.95 -0.82
C PRO A 58 -7.97 14.43 0.61
N SER A 59 -9.15 14.22 1.21
CA SER A 59 -9.28 13.57 2.52
C SER A 59 -9.02 12.06 2.44
N GLN A 60 -9.29 11.45 1.28
CA GLN A 60 -8.97 10.05 1.00
C GLN A 60 -7.53 9.82 0.52
N ALA A 61 -6.80 10.86 0.11
CA ALA A 61 -5.37 10.75 -0.24
C ALA A 61 -4.52 10.25 0.95
N SER A 62 -5.04 10.35 2.17
CA SER A 62 -4.52 9.74 3.40
C SER A 62 -4.86 8.24 3.54
N HIS A 63 -4.96 7.49 2.44
CA HIS A 63 -5.02 6.01 2.45
C HIS A 63 -3.64 5.35 2.49
N GLY A 64 -2.58 6.14 2.70
CA GLY A 64 -1.29 5.64 3.17
C GLY A 64 -1.30 5.53 4.69
N THR A 65 -1.47 4.30 5.20
CA THR A 65 -1.11 3.83 6.56
C THR A 65 -1.64 4.56 7.81
N ALA A 66 -2.43 5.63 7.67
CA ALA A 66 -2.90 6.42 8.81
C ALA A 66 -4.43 6.46 9.00
N GLY A 67 -5.22 6.14 7.97
CA GLY A 67 -6.69 6.35 7.99
C GLY A 67 -7.52 5.15 8.43
N GLU A 68 -7.09 3.93 8.13
CA GLU A 68 -7.85 2.74 8.49
C GLU A 68 -7.40 2.27 9.88
N GLN A 69 -8.21 2.51 10.91
CA GLN A 69 -8.16 1.73 12.15
C GLN A 69 -8.62 0.28 11.90
N GLN A 70 -8.20 -0.30 10.77
CA GLN A 70 -8.32 -1.71 10.47
C GLN A 70 -7.72 -2.40 11.68
N GLN A 71 -8.54 -3.16 12.40
CA GLN A 71 -8.12 -3.96 13.55
C GLN A 71 -6.82 -4.66 13.15
N LYS A 72 -5.70 -4.15 13.67
CA LYS A 72 -4.39 -4.68 13.33
C LYS A 72 -4.41 -6.12 13.78
N ASP A 73 -4.22 -7.04 12.83
CA ASP A 73 -4.24 -8.46 13.13
C ASP A 73 -3.26 -8.72 14.30
N PRO A 74 -3.75 -9.27 15.42
CA PRO A 74 -2.94 -9.40 16.63
C PRO A 74 -1.68 -10.23 16.39
N GLY A 75 -1.74 -11.19 15.45
CA GLY A 75 -0.58 -11.97 15.02
C GLY A 75 0.48 -11.12 14.30
N ASN A 76 0.06 -10.17 13.45
CA ASN A 76 0.98 -9.22 12.81
C ASN A 76 1.66 -8.30 13.83
N VAL A 77 0.89 -7.80 14.80
CA VAL A 77 1.43 -6.97 15.88
C VAL A 77 2.45 -7.76 16.71
N ALA A 78 2.11 -8.99 17.11
CA ALA A 78 3.00 -9.86 17.86
C ALA A 78 4.30 -10.16 17.11
N ARG A 79 4.22 -10.45 15.80
CA ARG A 79 5.41 -10.66 14.95
C ARG A 79 6.29 -9.41 14.88
N GLY A 80 5.71 -8.23 14.71
CA GLY A 80 6.44 -6.96 14.67
C GLY A 80 7.17 -6.68 15.99
N LEU A 81 6.49 -6.86 17.13
CA LEU A 81 7.08 -6.70 18.46
C LEU A 81 8.23 -7.69 18.68
N LYS A 82 8.08 -8.95 18.27
CA LYS A 82 9.15 -9.96 18.36
C LYS A 82 10.37 -9.57 17.53
N ALA A 83 10.15 -9.02 16.32
CA ALA A 83 11.23 -8.52 15.49
C ALA A 83 11.95 -7.33 16.16
N SER A 84 11.22 -6.40 16.77
CA SER A 84 11.83 -5.28 17.52
C SER A 84 12.69 -5.76 18.69
N ILE A 85 12.29 -6.82 19.38
CA ILE A 85 13.05 -7.41 20.50
C ILE A 85 14.38 -8.02 20.01
N SER A 86 14.37 -8.67 18.85
CA SER A 86 15.55 -9.34 18.29
C SER A 86 16.50 -8.41 17.55
N ASN A 87 16.07 -7.18 17.24
CA ASN A 87 16.86 -6.25 16.43
C ASN A 87 17.96 -5.59 17.27
N PRO A 88 19.26 -5.76 16.93
CA PRO A 88 20.37 -5.15 17.67
C PRO A 88 20.37 -3.62 17.60
N GLY A 89 19.75 -3.02 16.57
CA GLY A 89 19.62 -1.57 16.41
C GLY A 89 18.51 -0.92 17.26
N VAL A 90 17.74 -1.71 18.01
CA VAL A 90 16.70 -1.20 18.91
C VAL A 90 17.28 -1.04 20.32
N SER A 91 16.92 0.05 21.00
CA SER A 91 17.36 0.32 22.37
C SER A 91 16.78 -0.69 23.37
N GLU A 92 17.50 -0.95 24.45
CA GLU A 92 17.05 -1.89 25.48
C GLU A 92 15.70 -1.50 26.10
N GLU A 93 15.46 -0.19 26.32
CA GLU A 93 14.16 0.30 26.80
C GLU A 93 13.02 -0.01 25.81
N ALA A 94 13.25 0.18 24.52
CA ALA A 94 12.25 -0.12 23.49
C ALA A 94 12.00 -1.63 23.37
N LYS A 95 13.04 -2.46 23.52
CA LYS A 95 12.89 -3.93 23.59
C LYS A 95 12.08 -4.35 24.81
N GLN A 96 12.30 -3.73 25.97
CA GLN A 96 11.53 -4.03 27.19
C GLN A 96 10.05 -3.72 27.00
N LYS A 97 9.72 -2.51 26.51
CA LYS A 97 8.33 -2.14 26.18
C LYS A 97 7.69 -3.08 25.17
N ALA A 98 8.46 -3.54 24.17
CA ALA A 98 7.97 -4.51 23.19
C ALA A 98 7.66 -5.88 23.83
N ARG A 99 8.47 -6.33 24.80
CA ARG A 99 8.21 -7.57 25.57
C ARG A 99 6.95 -7.47 26.41
N GLU A 100 6.74 -6.35 27.09
CA GLU A 100 5.54 -6.09 27.91
C GLU A 100 4.28 -6.12 27.04
N LYS A 101 4.29 -5.42 25.91
CA LYS A 101 3.17 -5.42 24.95
C LYS A 101 2.92 -6.80 24.35
N LEU A 102 3.98 -7.53 24.02
CA LEU A 102 3.87 -8.89 23.47
C LEU A 102 3.28 -9.87 24.50
N GLY A 103 3.64 -9.74 25.78
CA GLY A 103 3.07 -10.53 26.86
C GLY A 103 1.56 -10.28 27.04
N GLY A 104 1.10 -9.04 26.89
CA GLY A 104 -0.33 -8.71 26.93
C GLY A 104 -1.13 -9.18 25.71
N LEU A 105 -0.47 -9.52 24.60
CA LEU A 105 -1.10 -10.00 23.35
C LEU A 105 -1.17 -11.53 23.27
N GLY A 106 -0.39 -12.26 24.06
CA GLY A 106 -0.31 -13.74 24.02
C GLY A 106 -0.94 -14.43 25.23
N GLY A 107 -1.69 -13.70 26.06
CA GLY A 107 -2.40 -14.20 27.23
C GLY A 107 -3.89 -14.41 26.95
N GLU A 108 -4.21 -15.43 26.14
CA GLU A 108 -5.53 -16.08 26.03
C GLU A 108 -5.33 -17.59 25.93
#